data_AF-W1PD74-F1
#
_entry.id   AF-W1PD74-F1
#
_cell.length_a   1.000
_cell.length_b   1.000
_cell.length_c   1.000
_cell.angle_alpha   90.00
_cell.angle_beta   90.00
_cell.angle_gamma   90.00
#
_symmetry.space_group_name_H-M   'P 1'
#
loop_
_entity.id
_entity.type
_entity.pdbx_description
1 polymer ?
#
loop_
_entity_poly.entity_id
_entity_poly.type
_entity_poly.pdbx_seq_one_letter_code
_entity_poly.pdbx_strand_id
1 'polypeptide(L)'
;MAARRAIYHLMREFQSQLSAPPVMLSLLGKQDQDGAGMKSLRMLALLGAGVSGLLGFATVASADEALHGLPPSSYPWPHRGILSSYDHASIRRGHQVYQQVCASCHSMSLIAYRDLVGVAYTEEEAKALAAEIEVVAGPNDEGEVFTRPGQLSDRFPQPYPNEQAARFANGGAYPPDLSLITKVCLLC
;
A
#
# COMPACT_ATOMS: atom_id res chain seq x y z
N MET A 1 -1.97 47.09 8.23
CA MET A 1 -3.13 46.98 7.32
C MET A 1 -3.29 45.62 6.64
N ALA A 2 -2.31 44.70 6.67
CA ALA A 2 -2.41 43.38 6.02
C ALA A 2 -3.23 42.33 6.81
N ALA A 3 -3.21 42.36 8.15
CA ALA A 3 -3.89 41.37 8.99
C ALA A 3 -5.43 41.42 8.91
N ARG A 4 -6.03 42.59 8.66
CA ARG A 4 -7.49 42.72 8.49
C ARG A 4 -7.97 42.07 7.19
N ARG A 5 -7.18 42.12 6.10
CA ARG A 5 -7.55 41.49 4.81
C ARG A 5 -7.57 39.97 4.88
N ALA A 6 -6.68 39.36 5.67
CA ALA A 6 -6.64 37.92 5.87
C ALA A 6 -7.89 37.40 6.60
N ILE A 7 -8.38 38.14 7.59
CA ILE A 7 -9.59 37.78 8.35
C ILE A 7 -10.84 37.91 7.47
N TYR A 8 -10.94 38.95 6.65
CA TYR A 8 -12.05 39.09 5.70
C TYR A 8 -12.06 38.00 4.61
N HIS A 9 -10.89 37.52 4.18
CA HIS A 9 -10.81 36.40 3.23
C HIS A 9 -11.23 35.08 3.88
N LEU A 10 -10.76 34.80 5.10
CA LEU A 10 -11.13 33.58 5.82
C LEU A 10 -12.64 33.52 6.11
N MET A 11 -13.25 34.64 6.49
CA MET A 11 -14.69 34.72 6.72
C MET A 11 -15.50 34.53 5.43
N ARG A 12 -14.99 35.00 4.28
CA ARG A 12 -15.65 34.87 2.98
C ARG A 12 -15.62 33.43 2.45
N GLU A 13 -14.51 32.71 2.67
CA GLU A 13 -14.38 31.28 2.35
C GLU A 13 -15.32 30.42 3.21
N PHE A 14 -15.45 30.75 4.50
CA PHE A 14 -16.37 30.05 5.41
C PHE A 14 -17.84 30.29 5.04
N GLN A 15 -18.14 31.46 4.48
CA GLN A 15 -19.48 31.84 4.05
C GLN A 15 -19.85 31.25 2.67
N SER A 16 -18.88 30.93 1.81
CA SER A 16 -19.13 30.23 0.54
C SER A 16 -19.35 28.73 0.71
N GLN A 17 -18.84 28.13 1.79
CA GLN A 17 -19.10 26.72 2.15
C GLN A 17 -20.49 26.51 2.78
N LEU A 18 -21.21 27.60 3.13
CA LEU A 18 -22.53 27.55 3.75
C LEU A 18 -23.70 27.77 2.78
N SER A 19 -23.45 27.81 1.46
CA SER A 19 -24.53 27.87 0.47
C SER A 19 -25.10 26.47 0.22
N ALA A 20 -26.04 26.05 1.06
CA ALA A 20 -26.92 24.93 0.76
C ALA A 20 -27.80 25.26 -0.48
N PRO A 21 -28.14 24.25 -1.32
CA PRO A 21 -29.00 24.46 -2.49
C PRO A 21 -30.41 24.94 -2.08
N PRO A 22 -31.13 25.66 -2.96
CA PRO A 22 -32.41 26.29 -2.64
C PRO A 22 -33.54 25.25 -2.70
N VAL A 23 -33.53 24.27 -1.80
CA VAL A 23 -34.64 23.32 -1.66
C VAL A 23 -34.85 23.03 -0.18
N MET A 24 -35.22 24.04 0.60
CA MET A 24 -35.76 23.85 1.96
C MET A 24 -36.39 25.15 2.50
N LEU A 25 -37.18 25.85 1.68
CA LEU A 25 -37.98 27.00 2.13
C LEU A 25 -39.47 26.82 1.80
N SER A 26 -39.99 25.60 2.01
CA SER A 26 -41.40 25.29 1.76
C SER A 26 -42.11 24.63 2.94
N LEU A 27 -41.40 24.31 4.03
CA LEU A 27 -41.99 23.58 5.18
C LEU A 27 -42.23 24.43 6.43
N LEU A 28 -41.98 25.73 6.39
CA LEU A 28 -42.35 26.66 7.47
C LEU A 28 -43.76 27.26 7.33
N GLY A 29 -44.56 26.75 6.38
CA GLY A 29 -45.91 27.24 6.09
C GLY A 29 -47.03 26.33 6.59
N LYS A 30 -47.09 26.04 7.90
CA LYS A 30 -48.38 25.73 8.57
C LYS A 30 -48.20 25.69 10.09
N GLN A 31 -48.46 26.82 10.72
CA GLN A 31 -48.60 26.92 12.16
C GLN A 31 -50.06 26.56 12.49
N ASP A 32 -50.31 25.32 12.91
CA ASP A 32 -51.58 24.97 13.54
C ASP A 32 -51.35 24.50 14.97
N GLN A 33 -52.33 24.83 15.81
CA GLN A 33 -52.32 24.78 17.26
C GLN A 33 -52.15 23.36 17.78
N ASP A 34 -51.07 23.08 18.52
CA ASP A 34 -50.95 21.83 19.29
C ASP A 34 -49.98 22.01 20.47
N GLY A 35 -50.34 21.38 21.61
CA GLY A 35 -49.86 21.65 22.97
C GLY A 35 -48.34 21.57 23.23
N ALA A 36 -47.93 22.20 24.34
CA ALA A 36 -46.55 22.39 24.76
C ALA A 36 -45.70 21.09 24.86
N GLY A 37 -46.33 19.93 25.10
CA GLY A 37 -45.63 18.63 25.11
C GLY A 37 -45.17 18.15 23.73
N MET A 38 -45.92 18.46 22.67
CA MET A 38 -45.67 17.94 21.32
C MET A 38 -44.56 18.72 20.59
N LYS A 39 -44.35 19.99 20.98
CA LYS A 39 -43.23 20.84 20.50
C LYS A 39 -41.87 20.37 21.03
N SER A 40 -41.83 19.93 22.30
CA SER A 40 -40.64 19.39 22.94
C SER A 40 -40.19 18.06 22.28
N LEU A 41 -41.16 17.18 21.98
CA LEU A 41 -40.91 15.90 21.29
C LEU A 41 -40.39 16.09 19.85
N ARG A 42 -40.93 17.04 19.09
CA ARG A 42 -40.45 17.35 17.72
C ARG A 42 -39.03 17.93 17.72
N MET A 43 -38.71 18.79 18.69
CA MET A 43 -37.37 19.36 18.84
C MET A 43 -36.33 18.30 19.23
N LEU A 44 -36.70 17.37 20.10
CA LEU A 44 -35.83 16.24 20.48
C LEU A 44 -35.60 15.27 19.30
N ALA A 45 -36.62 15.02 18.48
CA ALA A 45 -36.51 14.20 17.28
C ALA A 45 -35.60 14.83 16.21
N LEU A 46 -35.69 16.14 15.99
CA LEU A 46 -34.82 16.86 15.05
C LEU A 46 -33.36 16.92 15.51
N LEU A 47 -33.12 17.09 16.82
CA LEU A 47 -31.77 17.02 17.40
C LEU A 47 -31.19 15.61 17.33
N GLY A 48 -31.99 14.58 17.65
CA GLY A 48 -31.58 13.18 17.55
C GLY A 48 -31.25 12.75 16.11
N ALA A 49 -32.04 13.19 15.13
CA ALA A 49 -31.76 12.93 13.72
C ALA A 49 -30.49 13.67 13.23
N GLY A 50 -30.27 14.91 13.67
CA GLY A 50 -29.06 15.68 13.34
C GLY A 50 -27.77 15.09 13.92
N VAL A 51 -27.81 14.63 15.18
CA VAL A 51 -26.66 14.01 15.85
C VAL A 51 -26.34 12.65 15.21
N SER A 52 -27.34 11.79 14.98
CA SER A 52 -27.13 10.50 14.30
C SER A 52 -26.66 10.66 12.85
N GLY A 53 -27.16 11.66 12.13
CA GLY A 53 -26.67 11.99 10.79
C GLY A 53 -25.20 12.41 10.81
N LEU A 54 -24.82 13.36 11.66
CA LEU A 54 -23.44 13.87 11.74
C LEU A 54 -22.44 12.79 12.17
N LEU A 55 -22.80 11.94 13.14
CA LEU A 55 -22.00 10.77 13.55
C LEU A 55 -21.87 9.74 12.43
N GLY A 56 -22.96 9.47 11.70
CA GLY A 56 -22.95 8.55 10.56
C GLY A 56 -22.10 9.02 9.38
N PHE A 57 -22.10 10.32 9.06
CA PHE A 57 -21.25 10.86 7.99
C PHE A 57 -19.77 10.90 8.38
N ALA A 58 -19.45 11.20 9.64
CA ALA A 58 -18.07 11.23 10.12
C ALA A 58 -17.42 9.83 10.13
N THR A 59 -18.16 8.77 10.49
CA THR A 59 -17.65 7.39 10.44
C THR A 59 -17.42 6.91 9.01
N VAL A 60 -18.28 7.29 8.07
CA VAL A 60 -18.11 6.95 6.65
C VAL A 60 -16.88 7.65 6.06
N ALA A 61 -16.68 8.94 6.32
CA ALA A 61 -15.49 9.67 5.85
C ALA A 61 -14.19 9.12 6.44
N SER A 62 -14.17 8.75 7.73
CA SER A 62 -12.99 8.14 8.37
C SER A 62 -12.66 6.74 7.84
N ALA A 63 -13.65 5.97 7.40
CA ALA A 63 -13.44 4.63 6.86
C ALA A 63 -12.84 4.66 5.44
N ASP A 64 -13.18 5.69 4.65
CA ASP A 64 -12.67 5.86 3.29
C ASP A 64 -11.16 6.13 3.25
N GLU A 65 -10.68 7.02 4.12
CA GLU A 65 -9.24 7.33 4.27
C GLU A 65 -8.44 6.10 4.74
N ALA A 66 -9.02 5.30 5.65
CA ALA A 66 -8.40 4.08 6.13
C ALA A 66 -8.32 3.00 5.03
N LEU A 67 -9.25 2.99 4.07
CA LEU A 67 -9.29 2.03 2.98
C LEU A 67 -8.34 2.41 1.84
N HIS A 68 -8.29 3.69 1.47
CA HIS A 68 -7.41 4.18 0.40
C HIS A 68 -5.95 4.28 0.83
N GLY A 69 -5.71 4.45 2.13
CA GLY A 69 -4.37 4.64 2.68
C GLY A 69 -3.82 6.04 2.36
N LEU A 70 -2.78 6.42 3.10
CA LEU A 70 -2.11 7.69 2.85
C LEU A 70 -1.26 7.59 1.57
N PRO A 71 -1.36 8.57 0.65
CA PRO A 71 -0.58 8.55 -0.57
C PRO A 71 0.93 8.67 -0.25
N PRO A 72 1.79 7.97 -1.00
CA PRO A 72 3.23 8.07 -0.80
C PRO A 72 3.76 9.45 -1.22
N SER A 73 4.82 9.90 -0.57
CA SER A 73 5.54 11.10 -1.00
C SER A 73 6.46 10.81 -2.19
N SER A 74 6.66 11.82 -3.04
CA SER A 74 7.53 11.69 -4.21
C SER A 74 8.99 11.95 -3.85
N TYR A 75 9.78 10.89 -3.67
CA TYR A 75 11.22 11.00 -3.40
C TYR A 75 12.05 11.27 -4.67
N PRO A 76 13.17 12.03 -4.56
CA PRO A 76 14.05 12.32 -5.69
C PRO A 76 15.03 11.16 -5.96
N TRP A 77 14.54 10.04 -6.48
CA TRP A 77 15.38 8.88 -6.82
C TRP A 77 16.40 9.19 -7.92
N PRO A 78 17.61 8.60 -7.89
CA PRO A 78 18.67 8.87 -8.88
C PRO A 78 18.28 8.48 -10.31
N HIS A 79 17.38 7.50 -10.47
CA HIS A 79 16.90 6.97 -11.75
C HIS A 79 15.55 7.56 -12.19
N ARG A 80 15.16 8.73 -11.66
CA ARG A 80 13.88 9.38 -12.02
C ARG A 80 13.93 10.13 -13.36
N GLY A 81 15.09 10.57 -13.80
CA GLY A 81 15.25 11.35 -15.03
C GLY A 81 15.14 10.48 -16.30
N ILE A 82 14.80 11.10 -17.43
CA ILE A 82 14.62 10.43 -18.73
C ILE A 82 15.92 9.77 -19.23
N LEU A 83 17.07 10.36 -18.89
CA LEU A 83 18.41 9.87 -19.23
C LEU A 83 19.18 9.39 -17.99
N SER A 84 18.49 9.19 -16.87
CA SER A 84 19.10 8.69 -15.64
C SER A 84 19.15 7.17 -15.65
N SER A 85 20.29 6.58 -15.29
CA SER A 85 20.42 5.14 -15.09
C SER A 85 20.17 4.75 -13.63
N TYR A 86 20.09 3.45 -13.37
CA TYR A 86 20.15 2.94 -12.00
C TYR A 86 21.54 3.16 -11.37
N ASP A 87 21.56 3.35 -10.06
CA ASP A 87 22.80 3.28 -9.26
C ASP A 87 23.09 1.80 -8.95
N HIS A 88 24.03 1.21 -9.70
CA HIS A 88 24.43 -0.19 -9.57
C HIS A 88 25.02 -0.52 -8.20
N ALA A 89 25.67 0.43 -7.52
CA ALA A 89 26.15 0.23 -6.16
C ALA A 89 24.97 0.13 -5.17
N SER A 90 23.91 0.91 -5.39
CA SER A 90 22.66 0.77 -4.63
C SER A 90 21.93 -0.54 -4.93
N ILE A 91 21.94 -1.04 -6.17
CA ILE A 91 21.38 -2.36 -6.50
C ILE A 91 22.11 -3.44 -5.71
N ARG A 92 23.45 -3.43 -5.67
CA ARG A 92 24.24 -4.41 -4.92
C ARG A 92 23.90 -4.41 -3.41
N ARG A 93 23.82 -3.23 -2.80
CA ARG A 93 23.40 -3.12 -1.38
C ARG A 93 21.95 -3.57 -1.17
N GLY A 94 21.05 -3.21 -2.08
CA GLY A 94 19.64 -3.61 -2.02
C GLY A 94 19.46 -5.13 -2.13
N HIS A 95 20.21 -5.78 -3.01
CA HIS A 95 20.22 -7.25 -3.11
C HIS A 95 20.71 -7.90 -1.81
N GLN A 96 21.75 -7.36 -1.16
CA GLN A 96 22.20 -7.84 0.14
C GLN A 96 21.11 -7.72 1.22
N VAL A 97 20.38 -6.60 1.25
CA VAL A 97 19.23 -6.42 2.16
C VAL A 97 18.15 -7.47 1.88
N TYR A 98 17.83 -7.70 0.60
CA TYR A 98 16.89 -8.75 0.22
C TYR A 98 17.32 -10.12 0.76
N GLN A 99 18.58 -10.52 0.52
CA GLN A 99 19.10 -11.81 0.96
C GLN A 99 19.08 -11.97 2.49
N GLN A 100 19.43 -10.91 3.23
CA GLN A 100 19.57 -10.97 4.69
C GLN A 100 18.26 -10.79 5.47
N VAL A 101 17.26 -10.12 4.88
CA VAL A 101 16.04 -9.71 5.59
C VAL A 101 14.78 -10.25 4.94
N CYS A 102 14.69 -10.18 3.61
CA CYS A 102 13.43 -10.43 2.91
C CYS A 102 13.29 -11.87 2.42
N ALA A 103 14.39 -12.50 2.02
CA ALA A 103 14.41 -13.82 1.38
C ALA A 103 13.87 -14.95 2.26
N SER A 104 13.76 -14.74 3.59
CA SER A 104 13.14 -15.69 4.52
C SER A 104 11.61 -15.76 4.39
N CYS A 105 10.97 -14.71 3.88
CA CYS A 105 9.50 -14.63 3.80
C CYS A 105 9.00 -14.35 2.37
N HIS A 106 9.75 -13.58 1.59
CA HIS A 106 9.36 -13.16 0.25
C HIS A 106 10.16 -13.92 -0.82
N SER A 107 9.44 -14.42 -1.84
CA SER A 107 10.07 -14.95 -3.05
C SER A 107 10.39 -13.84 -4.04
N MET A 108 11.30 -14.15 -4.96
CA MET A 108 11.59 -13.34 -6.15
C MET A 108 11.84 -14.28 -7.33
N SER A 109 10.78 -15.01 -7.67
CA SER A 109 10.80 -16.19 -8.56
C SER A 109 11.16 -15.88 -10.02
N LEU A 110 11.05 -14.63 -10.46
CA LEU A 110 11.33 -14.24 -11.85
C LEU A 110 12.79 -13.81 -12.07
N ILE A 111 13.63 -13.78 -11.03
CA ILE A 111 15.03 -13.37 -11.10
C ILE A 111 15.95 -14.59 -10.92
N ALA A 112 16.94 -14.71 -11.80
CA ALA A 112 18.00 -15.71 -11.75
C ALA A 112 19.33 -15.09 -11.33
N TYR A 113 20.26 -15.90 -10.81
CA TYR A 113 21.60 -15.42 -10.45
C TYR A 113 22.36 -14.81 -11.65
N ARG A 114 22.15 -15.33 -12.87
CA ARG A 114 22.68 -14.76 -14.11
C ARG A 114 22.23 -13.33 -14.37
N ASP A 115 21.06 -12.91 -13.87
CA ASP A 115 20.53 -11.56 -14.08
C ASP A 115 21.33 -10.53 -13.25
N LEU A 116 22.11 -10.96 -12.26
CA LEU A 116 22.98 -10.12 -11.45
C LEU A 116 24.34 -9.82 -12.10
N VAL A 117 24.78 -10.66 -13.04
CA VAL A 117 26.11 -10.60 -13.66
C VAL A 117 26.22 -9.35 -14.52
N GLY A 118 27.25 -8.54 -14.27
CA GLY A 118 27.45 -7.26 -14.98
C GLY A 118 26.48 -6.16 -14.56
N VAL A 119 25.54 -6.45 -13.65
CA VAL A 119 24.65 -5.46 -13.04
C VAL A 119 25.17 -5.10 -11.65
N ALA A 120 25.14 -6.03 -10.71
CA ALA A 120 25.54 -5.77 -9.32
C ALA A 120 26.77 -6.58 -8.88
N TYR A 121 27.07 -7.66 -9.60
CA TYR A 121 28.12 -8.62 -9.27
C TYR A 121 28.91 -9.01 -10.51
N THR A 122 30.15 -9.45 -10.29
CA THR A 122 30.93 -10.16 -11.31
C THR A 122 30.38 -11.57 -11.51
N GLU A 123 30.81 -12.26 -12.57
CA GLU A 123 30.37 -13.65 -12.81
C GLU A 123 30.82 -14.57 -11.69
N GLU A 124 32.06 -14.40 -11.20
CA GLU A 124 32.65 -15.19 -10.14
C GLU A 124 31.93 -14.99 -8.81
N GLU A 125 31.60 -13.74 -8.47
CA GLU A 125 30.81 -13.43 -7.27
C GLU A 125 29.39 -14.00 -7.37
N ALA A 126 28.71 -13.83 -8.51
CA ALA A 126 27.36 -14.38 -8.69
C ALA A 126 27.35 -15.92 -8.65
N LYS A 127 28.41 -16.56 -9.15
CA LYS A 127 28.60 -18.01 -9.10
C LYS A 127 28.85 -18.50 -7.67
N ALA A 128 29.62 -17.74 -6.89
CA ALA A 128 29.80 -18.02 -5.47
C ALA A 128 28.47 -17.90 -4.71
N LEU A 129 27.70 -16.83 -4.93
CA LEU A 129 26.38 -16.62 -4.32
C LEU A 129 25.37 -17.71 -4.71
N ALA A 130 25.42 -18.20 -5.95
CA ALA A 130 24.57 -19.30 -6.39
C ALA A 130 24.97 -20.62 -5.74
N ALA A 131 26.27 -20.86 -5.55
CA ALA A 131 26.76 -22.10 -4.96
C ALA A 131 26.46 -22.23 -3.45
N GLU A 132 26.15 -21.13 -2.76
CA GLU A 132 25.73 -21.13 -1.35
C GLU A 132 24.37 -21.80 -1.11
N ILE A 133 23.54 -21.90 -2.16
CA ILE A 133 22.22 -22.53 -2.06
C ILE A 133 22.24 -23.96 -2.59
N GLU A 134 21.46 -24.83 -1.95
CA GLU A 134 21.19 -26.17 -2.45
C GLU A 134 19.92 -26.14 -3.31
N VAL A 135 20.02 -26.72 -4.50
CA VAL A 135 18.91 -26.85 -5.45
C VAL A 135 18.64 -28.33 -5.68
N VAL A 136 17.38 -28.73 -5.55
CA VAL A 136 16.95 -30.10 -5.88
C VAL A 136 17.11 -30.29 -7.39
N ALA A 137 17.96 -31.24 -7.78
CA ALA A 137 18.18 -31.62 -9.16
C ALA A 137 17.14 -32.65 -9.63
N GLY A 138 17.13 -32.94 -10.94
CA GLY A 138 16.33 -34.02 -11.50
C GLY A 138 16.80 -35.41 -11.05
N PRO A 139 16.03 -36.47 -11.33
CA PRO A 139 16.43 -37.84 -11.02
C PRO A 139 17.75 -38.20 -11.69
N ASN A 140 18.63 -38.90 -10.97
CA ASN A 140 19.82 -39.51 -11.55
C ASN A 140 19.46 -40.80 -12.34
N ASP A 141 20.47 -41.50 -12.84
CA ASP A 141 20.36 -42.78 -13.55
C ASP A 141 19.75 -43.91 -12.70
N GLU A 142 19.81 -43.80 -11.38
CA GLU A 142 19.17 -44.71 -10.42
C GLU A 142 17.72 -44.30 -10.07
N GLY A 143 17.25 -43.15 -10.59
CA GLY A 143 15.91 -42.60 -10.33
C GLY A 143 15.78 -41.84 -9.01
N GLU A 144 16.89 -41.57 -8.33
CA GLU A 144 16.93 -40.83 -7.06
C GLU A 144 17.06 -39.32 -7.30
N VAL A 145 16.30 -38.52 -6.55
CA VAL A 145 16.44 -37.06 -6.54
C VAL A 145 17.60 -36.67 -5.63
N PHE A 146 18.56 -35.91 -6.15
CA PHE A 146 19.71 -35.43 -5.39
C PHE A 146 19.74 -33.90 -5.33
N THR A 147 20.42 -33.34 -4.33
CA THR A 147 20.68 -31.90 -4.24
C THR A 147 22.02 -31.58 -4.88
N ARG A 148 22.10 -30.42 -5.54
CA ARG A 148 23.35 -29.88 -6.09
C ARG A 148 23.56 -28.44 -5.63
N PRO A 149 24.81 -27.93 -5.61
CA PRO A 149 25.04 -26.51 -5.48
C PRO A 149 24.34 -25.75 -6.63
N GLY A 150 23.81 -24.58 -6.31
CA GLY A 150 23.16 -23.71 -7.29
C GLY A 150 24.13 -23.25 -8.38
N GLN A 151 23.57 -23.00 -9.56
CA GLN A 151 24.29 -22.50 -10.72
C GLN A 151 23.67 -21.18 -11.20
N LEU A 152 24.39 -20.44 -12.05
CA LEU A 152 23.95 -19.10 -12.50
C LEU A 152 22.56 -19.09 -13.18
N SER A 153 22.15 -20.18 -13.82
CA SER A 153 20.84 -20.25 -14.46
C SER A 153 19.68 -20.42 -13.47
N ASP A 154 19.97 -20.83 -12.23
CA ASP A 154 18.94 -21.07 -11.22
C ASP A 154 18.28 -19.75 -10.78
N ARG A 155 17.00 -19.86 -10.43
CA ARG A 155 16.23 -18.79 -9.83
C ARG A 155 16.57 -18.65 -8.35
N PHE A 156 16.23 -17.51 -7.77
CA PHE A 156 16.31 -17.37 -6.32
C PHE A 156 15.39 -18.40 -5.63
N PRO A 157 15.84 -18.96 -4.50
CA PRO A 157 15.10 -20.01 -3.80
C PRO A 157 13.78 -19.44 -3.26
N GLN A 158 12.75 -20.28 -3.25
CA GLN A 158 11.48 -19.92 -2.63
C GLN A 158 11.55 -20.22 -1.13
N PRO A 159 11.12 -19.29 -0.24
CA PRO A 159 11.13 -19.53 1.20
C PRO A 159 10.14 -20.61 1.64
N TYR A 160 9.12 -20.86 0.83
CA TYR A 160 8.06 -21.81 1.11
C TYR A 160 7.78 -22.68 -0.13
N PRO A 161 7.40 -23.96 0.05
CA PRO A 161 7.11 -24.86 -1.06
C PRO A 161 5.78 -24.55 -1.78
N ASN A 162 4.85 -23.86 -1.12
CA ASN A 162 3.55 -23.46 -1.65
C ASN A 162 2.92 -22.33 -0.83
N GLU A 163 1.83 -21.78 -1.35
CA GLU A 163 1.08 -20.68 -0.71
C GLU A 163 0.51 -21.07 0.66
N GLN A 164 0.01 -22.29 0.83
CA GLN A 164 -0.59 -22.73 2.09
C GLN A 164 0.45 -22.77 3.21
N ALA A 165 1.66 -23.25 2.92
CA ALA A 165 2.79 -23.23 3.85
C ALA A 165 3.20 -21.80 4.22
N ALA A 166 3.24 -20.90 3.22
CA ALA A 166 3.54 -19.49 3.45
C ALA A 166 2.50 -18.83 4.38
N ARG A 167 1.21 -19.06 4.13
CA ARG A 167 0.12 -18.55 4.98
C ARG A 167 0.19 -19.11 6.39
N PHE A 168 0.42 -20.42 6.53
CA PHE A 168 0.55 -21.04 7.84
C PHE A 168 1.68 -20.42 8.66
N ALA A 169 2.85 -20.20 8.05
CA ALA A 169 4.00 -19.59 8.71
C ALA A 169 3.79 -18.10 9.07
N ASN A 170 2.91 -17.40 8.37
CA ASN A 170 2.68 -15.96 8.50
C ASN A 170 1.27 -15.61 9.05
N GLY A 171 0.68 -16.47 9.88
CA GLY A 171 -0.58 -16.18 10.57
C GLY A 171 -1.79 -15.99 9.65
N GLY A 172 -1.81 -16.66 8.50
CA GLY A 172 -2.84 -16.60 7.47
C GLY A 172 -2.56 -15.63 6.33
N ALA A 173 -1.61 -14.70 6.50
CA ALA A 173 -1.22 -13.75 5.47
C ALA A 173 -0.26 -14.39 4.45
N TYR A 174 -0.38 -14.03 3.17
CA TYR A 174 0.53 -14.50 2.13
C TYR A 174 1.53 -13.40 1.76
N PRO A 175 2.84 -13.59 1.99
CA PRO A 175 3.86 -12.66 1.53
C PRO A 175 3.90 -12.64 0.00
N PRO A 176 3.67 -11.48 -0.67
CA PRO A 176 3.70 -11.41 -2.12
C PRO A 176 5.11 -11.60 -2.68
N ASP A 177 5.21 -12.13 -3.89
CA ASP A 177 6.45 -12.20 -4.65
C ASP A 177 6.94 -10.80 -5.03
N LEU A 178 8.22 -10.52 -4.80
CA LEU A 178 8.79 -9.19 -4.95
C LEU A 178 9.34 -8.90 -6.35
N SER A 179 9.27 -9.83 -7.30
CA SER A 179 9.88 -9.66 -8.63
C SER A 179 9.33 -8.45 -9.39
N LEU A 180 8.05 -8.12 -9.20
CA LEU A 180 7.37 -7.02 -9.89
C LEU A 180 6.66 -6.05 -8.93
N ILE A 181 6.96 -6.09 -7.63
CA ILE A 181 6.21 -5.35 -6.61
C ILE A 181 6.18 -3.83 -6.86
N THR A 182 7.26 -3.28 -7.41
CA THR A 182 7.38 -1.85 -7.74
C THR A 182 6.56 -1.43 -8.96
N LYS A 183 6.00 -2.38 -9.73
CA LYS A 183 5.14 -2.12 -10.90
C LYS A 183 3.66 -2.43 -10.66
N VAL A 184 3.35 -3.30 -9.69
CA VAL A 184 1.98 -3.75 -9.41
C VAL A 184 1.33 -3.06 -8.21
N CYS A 185 2.10 -2.29 -7.43
CA CYS A 185 1.51 -1.46 -6.39
C CYS A 185 0.64 -0.38 -7.05
N LEU A 186 -0.68 -0.54 -6.96
CA LEU A 186 -1.69 0.35 -7.55
C LEU A 186 -1.76 1.74 -6.86
N LEU A 187 -0.86 2.02 -5.92
CA LEU A 187 -0.78 3.26 -5.16
C LEU A 187 0.66 3.82 -5.25
N CYS A 188 0.94 4.54 -6.33
CA CYS A 188 2.06 5.47 -6.47
C CYS A 188 1.55 6.77 -7.07
#